data_AF-A0A085J8E1-F1
#
_entry.id   AF-A0A085J8E1-F1
#
_cell.length_a   1.000
_cell.length_b   1.000
_cell.length_c   1.000
_cell.angle_alpha   90.00
_cell.angle_beta   90.00
_cell.angle_gamma   90.00
#
_symmetry.space_group_name_H-M   'P 1'
#
loop_
_entity.id
_entity.type
_entity.pdbx_description
1 polymer ?
#
loop_
_entity_poly.entity_id
_entity_poly.type
_entity_poly.pdbx_seq_one_letter_code
_entity_poly.pdbx_strand_id
1 'polypeptide(L)'
;MPPVAKRASVEALDLINRAIKNKRSLSDFERVKIESHLVSAKRSEIMAYYTVSACYYAHIADIENLFLCADYVFSHDYDLSSAMNILFALYNTCQYEKIVAILKGSGFESLDNHHFIDISVTAYSVCDEFGEVESIMENMDSGLLEEKIVRNAFFFSKRMQENFSSNEDRAELSQYLLSALSLYGKCVGDTYRDEIGEASLEYTFFEDEGEKLFDLKFTFDSENEDAIFDAEDDFLSKVSKLNYKPSVRSRVSFSFDSTAGAGNDK
;
A
#
# COMPACT_ATOMS: atom_id res chain seq x y z
N MET A 1 28.01 15.43 18.58
CA MET A 1 27.07 14.34 18.94
C MET A 1 25.66 14.84 18.68
N PRO A 2 24.78 14.07 18.01
CA PRO A 2 23.40 14.51 17.79
C PRO A 2 22.63 14.64 19.12
N PRO A 3 21.64 15.55 19.21
CA PRO A 3 20.78 15.69 20.38
C PRO A 3 20.12 14.36 20.76
N VAL A 4 19.89 14.12 22.05
CA VAL A 4 19.32 12.85 22.59
C VAL A 4 18.06 12.42 21.85
N ALA A 5 17.20 13.37 21.51
CA ALA A 5 15.97 13.07 20.80
C ALA A 5 16.18 12.74 19.31
N LYS A 6 17.20 13.32 18.65
CA LYS A 6 17.55 12.93 17.28
C LYS A 6 18.13 11.52 17.24
N ARG A 7 18.83 11.10 18.31
CA ARG A 7 19.24 9.71 18.49
C ARG A 7 18.05 8.78 18.67
N ALA A 8 17.05 9.17 19.47
CA ALA A 8 15.86 8.36 19.68
C ALA A 8 15.09 8.07 18.38
N SER A 9 14.86 9.08 17.53
CA SER A 9 14.21 8.86 16.22
C SER A 9 15.01 7.92 15.31
N VAL A 10 16.35 8.03 15.32
CA VAL A 10 17.24 7.15 14.54
C VAL A 10 17.20 5.73 15.08
N GLU A 11 17.25 5.55 16.41
CA GLU A 11 17.20 4.22 17.04
C GLU A 11 15.85 3.51 16.81
N ALA A 12 14.74 4.26 16.81
CA ALA A 12 13.43 3.75 16.42
C ALA A 12 13.42 3.29 14.96
N LEU A 13 13.89 4.14 14.05
CA LEU A 13 13.97 3.83 12.63
C LEU A 13 14.90 2.64 12.35
N ASP A 14 16.00 2.49 13.08
CA ASP A 14 16.92 1.36 12.96
C ASP A 14 16.29 0.04 13.42
N LEU A 15 15.35 0.07 14.37
CA LEU A 15 14.58 -1.12 14.77
C LEU A 15 13.59 -1.51 13.67
N ILE A 16 12.83 -0.53 13.16
CA ILE A 16 11.85 -0.72 12.07
C ILE A 16 12.54 -1.24 10.81
N ASN A 17 13.60 -0.57 10.36
CA ASN A 17 14.35 -0.97 9.16
C ASN A 17 14.98 -2.35 9.29
N ARG A 18 15.36 -2.78 10.50
CA ARG A 18 15.83 -4.15 10.73
C ARG A 18 14.70 -5.16 10.63
N ALA A 19 13.50 -4.84 11.12
CA ALA A 19 12.35 -5.72 10.96
C ALA A 19 11.98 -5.87 9.46
N ILE A 20 11.87 -4.74 8.74
CA ILE A 20 11.60 -4.70 7.30
C ILE A 20 12.67 -5.47 6.51
N LYS A 21 13.96 -5.21 6.77
CA LYS A 21 15.06 -5.89 6.08
C LYS A 21 15.05 -7.40 6.30
N ASN A 22 14.65 -7.83 7.50
CA ASN A 22 14.54 -9.24 7.84
C ASN A 22 13.16 -9.82 7.52
N LYS A 23 12.27 -9.03 6.89
CA LYS A 23 10.91 -9.41 6.48
C LYS A 23 10.12 -10.10 7.57
N ARG A 24 10.22 -9.56 8.78
CA ARG A 24 9.51 -10.05 9.96
C ARG A 24 8.78 -8.92 10.64
N SER A 25 7.82 -9.27 11.47
CA SER A 25 7.23 -8.33 12.41
C SER A 25 8.18 -7.92 13.54
N LEU A 26 7.87 -6.76 14.13
CA LEU A 26 8.46 -6.31 15.38
C LEU A 26 8.01 -7.20 16.54
N SER A 27 8.97 -7.66 17.34
CA SER A 27 8.68 -8.32 18.62
C SER A 27 8.09 -7.33 19.63
N ASP A 28 7.35 -7.82 20.63
CA ASP A 28 6.79 -6.98 21.71
C ASP A 28 7.82 -6.07 22.36
N PHE A 29 9.04 -6.60 22.60
CA PHE A 29 10.13 -5.83 23.17
C PHE A 29 10.58 -4.68 22.24
N GLU A 30 10.65 -4.93 20.93
CA GLU A 30 11.00 -3.90 19.96
C GLU A 30 9.89 -2.86 19.81
N ARG A 31 8.61 -3.27 19.84
CA ARG A 31 7.45 -2.37 19.83
C ARG A 31 7.52 -1.39 21.01
N VAL A 32 7.63 -1.91 22.23
CA VAL A 32 7.76 -1.09 23.45
C VAL A 32 8.96 -0.14 23.37
N LYS A 33 10.09 -0.62 22.84
CA LYS A 33 11.29 0.21 22.69
C LYS A 33 11.10 1.33 21.66
N ILE A 34 10.49 1.03 20.51
CA ILE A 34 10.15 2.03 19.47
C ILE A 34 9.19 3.06 20.05
N GLU A 35 8.11 2.65 20.71
CA GLU A 35 7.15 3.56 21.34
C GLU A 35 7.84 4.49 22.35
N SER A 36 8.72 3.96 23.20
CA SER A 36 9.50 4.76 24.15
C SER A 36 10.38 5.79 23.44
N HIS A 37 11.01 5.42 22.32
CA HIS A 37 11.81 6.35 21.52
C HIS A 37 10.96 7.42 20.82
N LEU A 38 9.80 7.03 20.29
CA LEU A 38 8.83 7.92 19.66
C LEU A 38 8.28 8.93 20.66
N VAL A 39 7.93 8.52 21.89
CA VAL A 39 7.54 9.42 22.97
C VAL A 39 8.64 10.42 23.30
N SER A 40 9.90 9.98 23.34
CA SER A 40 11.03 10.88 23.56
C SER A 40 11.22 11.89 22.41
N ALA A 41 11.04 11.44 21.16
CA ALA A 41 11.13 12.30 19.97
C ALA A 41 10.00 13.34 19.95
N LYS A 42 8.76 12.92 20.26
CA LYS A 42 7.58 13.79 20.35
C LYS A 42 7.75 14.90 21.39
N ARG A 43 8.20 14.55 22.59
CA ARG A 43 8.47 15.51 23.69
C ARG A 43 9.51 16.57 23.33
N SER A 44 10.36 16.25 22.36
CA SER A 44 11.42 17.13 21.91
C SER A 44 11.07 17.85 20.60
N GLU A 45 9.81 17.76 20.18
CA GLU A 45 9.24 18.40 18.99
C GLU A 45 10.07 18.15 17.71
N ILE A 46 10.66 16.95 17.62
CA ILE A 46 11.46 16.60 16.44
C ILE A 46 10.53 16.28 15.28
N MET A 47 10.71 16.99 14.18
CA MET A 47 9.91 16.86 12.97
C MET A 47 9.87 15.43 12.40
N ALA A 48 10.98 14.68 12.51
CA ALA A 48 11.06 13.28 12.09
C ALA A 48 10.13 12.33 12.90
N TYR A 49 9.55 12.78 14.01
CA TYR A 49 8.60 11.98 14.80
C TYR A 49 7.44 11.47 13.94
N TYR A 50 6.76 12.35 13.19
CA TYR A 50 5.56 11.95 12.44
C TYR A 50 5.88 11.00 11.29
N THR A 51 6.97 11.24 10.58
CA THR A 51 7.45 10.34 9.52
C THR A 51 7.80 8.96 10.07
N VAL A 52 8.59 8.88 11.15
CA VAL A 52 8.97 7.58 11.76
C VAL A 52 7.77 6.89 12.41
N SER A 53 6.85 7.66 13.00
CA SER A 53 5.62 7.11 13.58
C SER A 53 4.71 6.53 12.50
N ALA A 54 4.57 7.17 11.35
CA ALA A 54 3.80 6.62 10.23
C ALA A 54 4.40 5.31 9.74
N CYS A 55 5.72 5.22 9.59
CA CYS A 55 6.38 3.96 9.22
C CYS A 55 6.13 2.87 10.28
N TYR A 56 6.16 3.22 11.56
CA TYR A 56 5.83 2.29 12.64
C TYR A 56 4.37 1.83 12.58
N TYR A 57 3.41 2.75 12.48
CA TYR A 57 1.98 2.45 12.43
C TYR A 57 1.59 1.65 11.19
N ALA A 58 2.18 1.96 10.03
CA ALA A 58 2.03 1.14 8.85
C ALA A 58 2.57 -0.27 9.05
N HIS A 59 3.69 -0.43 9.77
CA HIS A 59 4.29 -1.73 10.07
C HIS A 59 3.53 -2.54 11.13
N ILE A 60 2.72 -1.91 11.97
CA ILE A 60 1.82 -2.61 12.91
C ILE A 60 0.34 -2.55 12.51
N ALA A 61 0.05 -2.22 11.25
CA ALA A 61 -1.31 -2.09 10.71
C ALA A 61 -2.25 -1.12 11.45
N ASP A 62 -1.73 -0.17 12.22
CA ASP A 62 -2.51 0.83 12.93
C ASP A 62 -2.91 1.97 11.98
N ILE A 63 -3.95 1.71 11.20
CA ILE A 63 -4.39 2.60 10.10
C ILE A 63 -4.86 3.96 10.62
N GLU A 64 -5.50 4.01 11.79
CA GLU A 64 -6.01 5.26 12.36
C GLU A 64 -4.85 6.20 12.74
N ASN A 65 -3.84 5.69 13.45
CA ASN A 65 -2.68 6.50 13.81
C ASN A 65 -1.77 6.81 12.61
N LEU A 66 -1.73 5.93 11.60
CA LEU A 66 -1.11 6.22 10.32
C LEU A 66 -1.75 7.45 9.64
N PHE A 67 -3.08 7.51 9.59
CA PHE A 67 -3.81 8.65 9.01
C PHE A 67 -3.52 9.95 9.75
N LEU A 68 -3.49 9.93 11.09
CA LEU A 68 -3.12 11.10 11.88
C LEU A 68 -1.72 11.62 11.56
N CYS A 69 -0.75 10.72 11.39
CA CYS A 69 0.60 11.10 11.01
C CYS A 69 0.65 11.66 9.58
N ALA A 70 -0.08 11.04 8.64
CA ALA A 70 -0.16 11.48 7.26
C ALA A 70 -0.76 12.90 7.16
N ASP A 71 -1.89 13.13 7.82
CA ASP A 71 -2.54 14.44 7.85
C ASP A 71 -1.64 15.51 8.44
N TYR A 72 -0.89 15.19 9.49
CA TYR A 72 0.08 16.12 10.06
C TYR A 72 1.19 16.46 9.06
N VAL A 73 1.80 15.46 8.42
CA VAL A 73 2.91 15.68 7.48
C VAL A 73 2.47 16.47 6.25
N PHE A 74 1.26 16.25 5.73
CA PHE A 74 0.79 16.97 4.54
C PHE A 74 0.10 18.31 4.82
N SER A 75 -0.25 18.60 6.09
CA SER A 75 -0.76 19.92 6.51
C SER A 75 0.33 20.92 6.90
N HIS A 76 1.58 20.48 6.94
CA HIS A 76 2.75 21.30 7.25
C HIS A 76 3.74 21.14 6.08
N ASP A 77 4.46 22.19 5.68
CA ASP A 77 5.43 22.13 4.57
C ASP A 77 6.63 21.22 4.90
N TYR A 78 6.43 19.91 4.85
CA TYR A 78 7.45 18.89 5.08
C TYR A 78 8.26 18.62 3.82
N ASP A 79 9.47 18.06 4.01
CA ASP A 79 10.36 17.73 2.91
C ASP A 79 9.84 16.54 2.07
N LEU A 80 10.30 16.47 0.81
CA LEU A 80 9.95 15.42 -0.15
C LEU A 80 10.18 14.00 0.39
N SER A 81 11.26 13.77 1.16
CA SER A 81 11.54 12.45 1.71
C SER A 81 10.52 12.05 2.77
N SER A 82 10.11 12.98 3.62
CA SER A 82 9.03 12.76 4.59
C SER A 82 7.72 12.42 3.90
N ALA A 83 7.32 13.21 2.89
CA ALA A 83 6.11 12.95 2.10
C ALA A 83 6.14 11.57 1.43
N MET A 84 7.24 11.22 0.76
CA MET A 84 7.40 9.91 0.11
C MET A 84 7.30 8.74 1.10
N ASN A 85 7.90 8.86 2.29
CA ASN A 85 7.81 7.81 3.31
C ASN A 85 6.36 7.60 3.80
N ILE A 86 5.57 8.68 3.92
CA ILE A 86 4.14 8.56 4.23
C ILE A 86 3.39 7.88 3.08
N LEU A 87 3.68 8.25 1.83
CA LEU A 87 3.03 7.62 0.67
C LEU A 87 3.33 6.13 0.58
N PHE A 88 4.57 5.70 0.81
CA PHE A 88 4.92 4.28 0.90
C PHE A 88 4.19 3.58 2.04
N ALA A 89 4.12 4.20 3.22
CA ALA A 89 3.43 3.65 4.38
C ALA A 89 1.92 3.42 4.09
N LEU A 90 1.27 4.37 3.41
CA LEU A 90 -0.12 4.24 2.95
C LEU A 90 -0.28 3.22 1.83
N TYR A 91 0.68 3.17 0.89
CA TYR A 91 0.65 2.23 -0.24
C TYR A 91 0.76 0.78 0.23
N ASN A 92 1.69 0.50 1.14
CA ASN A 92 1.90 -0.84 1.70
C ASN A 92 0.72 -1.32 2.57
N THR A 93 -0.08 -0.38 3.08
CA THR A 93 -1.30 -0.69 3.83
C THR A 93 -2.56 -0.63 2.95
N CYS A 94 -2.40 -0.47 1.63
CA CYS A 94 -3.46 -0.40 0.62
C CYS A 94 -4.49 0.73 0.85
N GLN A 95 -4.08 1.85 1.45
CA GLN A 95 -4.97 2.99 1.76
C GLN A 95 -5.07 3.99 0.60
N TYR A 96 -5.50 3.51 -0.57
CA TYR A 96 -5.50 4.27 -1.83
C TYR A 96 -6.40 5.51 -1.82
N GLU A 97 -7.57 5.46 -1.18
CA GLU A 97 -8.43 6.64 -1.02
C GLU A 97 -7.71 7.77 -0.28
N LYS A 98 -6.95 7.43 0.76
CA LYS A 98 -6.19 8.41 1.54
C LYS A 98 -5.07 9.02 0.70
N ILE A 99 -4.39 8.21 -0.11
CA ILE A 99 -3.37 8.68 -1.05
C ILE A 99 -3.99 9.69 -2.02
N VAL A 100 -5.10 9.34 -2.69
CA VAL A 100 -5.78 10.25 -3.63
C VAL A 100 -6.19 11.56 -2.97
N ALA A 101 -6.77 11.50 -1.75
CA ALA A 101 -7.15 12.68 -1.01
C ALA A 101 -5.96 13.61 -0.70
N ILE A 102 -4.80 13.02 -0.35
CA ILE A 102 -3.56 13.75 -0.12
C ILE A 102 -3.08 14.41 -1.41
N LEU A 103 -2.94 13.64 -2.50
CA LEU A 103 -2.40 14.13 -3.77
C LEU A 103 -3.21 15.31 -4.33
N LYS A 104 -4.54 15.24 -4.26
CA LYS A 104 -5.43 16.34 -4.67
C LYS A 104 -5.39 17.55 -3.73
N GLY A 105 -5.14 17.32 -2.43
CA GLY A 105 -5.15 18.36 -1.41
C GLY A 105 -3.83 19.12 -1.25
N SER A 106 -2.69 18.47 -1.52
CA SER A 106 -1.36 19.00 -1.21
C SER A 106 -0.68 19.72 -2.38
N GLY A 107 -1.22 19.66 -3.61
CA GLY A 107 -0.58 20.22 -4.81
C GLY A 107 0.82 19.64 -5.05
N PHE A 108 1.05 18.41 -4.58
CA PHE A 108 2.37 17.77 -4.57
C PHE A 108 2.58 17.07 -5.91
N GLU A 109 3.53 17.59 -6.69
CA GLU A 109 3.89 17.06 -8.00
C GLU A 109 5.38 16.68 -7.99
N SER A 110 5.69 15.38 -8.10
CA SER A 110 7.06 14.87 -8.29
C SER A 110 7.09 13.93 -9.49
N LEU A 111 6.87 14.49 -10.67
CA LEU A 111 6.88 13.75 -11.95
C LEU A 111 8.28 13.24 -12.35
N ASP A 112 9.30 13.54 -11.56
CA ASP A 112 10.67 13.04 -11.70
C ASP A 112 10.96 11.80 -10.83
N ASN A 113 10.03 11.41 -9.97
CA ASN A 113 10.18 10.27 -9.06
C ASN A 113 9.32 9.09 -9.49
N HIS A 114 9.98 8.03 -9.97
CA HIS A 114 9.36 6.78 -10.42
C HIS A 114 8.41 6.15 -9.41
N HIS A 115 8.80 6.11 -8.14
CA HIS A 115 7.96 5.54 -7.09
C HIS A 115 6.73 6.42 -6.81
N PHE A 116 6.90 7.74 -6.88
CA PHE A 116 5.77 8.65 -6.74
C PHE A 116 4.75 8.42 -7.87
N ILE A 117 5.23 8.30 -9.11
CA ILE A 117 4.40 8.03 -10.28
C ILE A 117 3.66 6.70 -10.11
N ASP A 118 4.36 5.63 -9.75
CA ASP A 118 3.79 4.29 -9.55
C ASP A 118 2.64 4.31 -8.52
N ILE A 119 2.90 4.91 -7.35
CA ILE A 119 1.92 5.06 -6.28
C ILE A 119 0.72 5.88 -6.76
N SER A 120 0.98 7.01 -7.44
CA SER A 120 -0.06 7.93 -7.90
C SER A 120 -0.96 7.28 -8.96
N VAL A 121 -0.37 6.69 -10.00
CA VAL A 121 -1.10 6.02 -11.09
C VAL A 121 -1.92 4.86 -10.55
N THR A 122 -1.34 4.05 -9.66
CA THR A 122 -2.07 2.94 -9.03
C THR A 122 -3.24 3.45 -8.20
N ALA A 123 -3.02 4.42 -7.31
CA ALA A 123 -4.05 4.96 -6.44
C ALA A 123 -5.21 5.61 -7.23
N TYR A 124 -4.89 6.44 -8.23
CA TYR A 124 -5.90 7.04 -9.10
C TYR A 124 -6.68 5.98 -9.89
N SER A 125 -6.02 4.96 -10.40
CA SER A 125 -6.67 3.88 -11.15
C SER A 125 -7.64 3.07 -10.29
N VAL A 126 -7.26 2.74 -9.05
CA VAL A 126 -8.16 2.05 -8.11
C VAL A 126 -9.36 2.93 -7.75
N CYS A 127 -9.19 4.25 -7.69
CA CYS A 127 -10.25 5.21 -7.32
C CYS A 127 -11.12 5.71 -8.49
N ASP A 128 -11.02 5.14 -9.71
CA ASP A 128 -11.73 5.58 -10.93
C ASP A 128 -11.38 7.04 -11.34
N GLU A 129 -10.18 7.51 -11.00
CA GLU A 129 -9.67 8.87 -11.28
C GLU A 129 -8.78 8.88 -12.54
N PHE A 130 -9.27 8.27 -13.61
CA PHE A 130 -8.50 8.01 -14.82
C PHE A 130 -8.00 9.26 -15.55
N GLY A 131 -8.71 10.39 -15.45
CA GLY A 131 -8.25 11.65 -16.03
C GLY A 131 -6.95 12.17 -15.41
N GLU A 132 -6.72 11.89 -14.13
CA GLU A 132 -5.46 12.23 -13.46
C GLU A 132 -4.31 11.35 -13.96
N VAL A 133 -4.59 10.08 -14.27
CA VAL A 133 -3.60 9.17 -14.87
C VAL A 133 -3.20 9.66 -16.25
N GLU A 134 -4.16 10.03 -17.09
CA GLU A 134 -3.90 10.60 -18.42
C GLU A 134 -3.06 11.88 -18.31
N SER A 135 -3.41 12.78 -17.39
CA SER A 135 -2.65 14.02 -17.13
C SER A 135 -1.21 13.74 -16.72
N ILE A 136 -0.97 12.81 -15.79
CA ILE A 136 0.39 12.41 -15.38
C ILE A 136 1.20 11.94 -16.58
N MET A 137 0.59 11.12 -17.44
CA MET A 137 1.27 10.56 -18.60
C MET A 137 1.61 11.58 -19.67
N GLU A 138 0.70 12.51 -19.97
CA GLU A 138 0.93 13.56 -20.97
C GLU A 138 2.11 14.47 -20.58
N ASN A 139 2.36 14.62 -19.29
CA ASN A 139 3.41 15.47 -18.74
C ASN A 139 4.71 14.70 -18.41
N MET A 140 4.74 13.38 -18.58
CA MET A 140 5.87 12.54 -18.21
C MET A 140 6.94 12.49 -19.30
N ASP A 141 8.22 12.44 -18.90
CA ASP A 141 9.30 12.14 -19.82
C ASP A 141 9.22 10.68 -20.32
N SER A 142 9.34 10.50 -21.63
CA SER A 142 9.42 9.21 -22.32
C SER A 142 10.38 8.20 -21.68
N GLY A 143 11.52 8.64 -21.14
CA GLY A 143 12.48 7.75 -20.48
C GLY A 143 11.97 7.16 -19.16
N LEU A 144 11.07 7.85 -18.44
CA LEU A 144 10.46 7.34 -17.21
C LEU A 144 9.38 6.30 -17.51
N LEU A 145 8.64 6.50 -18.61
CA LEU A 145 7.58 5.58 -19.06
C LEU A 145 8.12 4.19 -19.44
N GLU A 146 9.37 4.11 -19.89
CA GLU A 146 10.01 2.84 -20.23
C GLU A 146 10.39 2.00 -19.00
N GLU A 147 10.38 2.59 -17.80
CA GLU A 147 10.67 1.86 -16.58
C GLU A 147 9.58 0.83 -16.26
N LYS A 148 9.98 -0.39 -15.92
CA LYS A 148 9.07 -1.53 -15.68
C LYS A 148 7.97 -1.21 -14.67
N ILE A 149 8.30 -0.50 -13.59
CA ILE A 149 7.36 -0.20 -12.49
C ILE A 149 6.26 0.74 -13.01
N VAL A 150 6.65 1.91 -13.53
CA VAL A 150 5.73 2.90 -14.12
C VAL A 150 4.87 2.28 -15.22
N ARG A 151 5.48 1.47 -16.09
CA ARG A 151 4.78 0.79 -17.18
C ARG A 151 3.72 -0.21 -16.68
N ASN A 152 3.99 -0.91 -15.59
CA ASN A 152 3.04 -1.84 -14.98
C ASN A 152 1.82 -1.10 -14.41
N ALA A 153 2.03 -0.03 -13.64
CA ALA A 153 0.94 0.79 -13.11
C ALA A 153 0.08 1.39 -14.24
N PHE A 154 0.72 1.86 -15.30
CA PHE A 154 0.01 2.34 -16.48
C PHE A 154 -0.84 1.25 -17.14
N PHE A 155 -0.26 0.06 -17.37
CA PHE A 155 -1.04 -1.02 -17.97
C PHE A 155 -2.20 -1.46 -17.10
N PHE A 156 -2.03 -1.46 -15.77
CA PHE A 156 -3.13 -1.69 -14.85
C PHE A 156 -4.27 -0.70 -15.10
N SER A 157 -3.97 0.60 -15.15
CA SER A 157 -4.95 1.65 -15.44
C SER A 157 -5.67 1.44 -16.77
N LYS A 158 -4.90 1.23 -17.84
CA LYS A 158 -5.44 1.03 -19.18
C LYS A 158 -6.33 -0.21 -19.27
N ARG A 159 -5.94 -1.31 -18.63
CA ARG A 159 -6.73 -2.56 -18.61
C ARG A 159 -8.03 -2.39 -17.84
N MET A 160 -8.02 -1.65 -16.73
CA MET A 160 -9.25 -1.28 -16.03
C MET A 160 -10.21 -0.49 -16.94
N GLN A 161 -9.71 0.47 -17.73
CA GLN A 161 -10.56 1.18 -18.68
C GLN A 161 -11.09 0.30 -19.82
N GLU A 162 -10.23 -0.56 -20.41
CA GLU A 162 -10.57 -1.41 -21.55
C GLU A 162 -11.54 -2.54 -21.22
N ASN A 163 -11.51 -3.04 -19.98
CA ASN A 163 -12.29 -4.20 -19.57
C ASN A 163 -13.65 -3.83 -18.97
N PHE A 164 -13.83 -2.56 -18.60
CA PHE A 164 -15.03 -2.06 -17.95
C PHE A 164 -15.58 -0.85 -18.72
N SER A 165 -16.45 -1.16 -19.70
CA SER A 165 -16.89 -0.24 -20.75
C SER A 165 -17.86 0.84 -20.28
N SER A 166 -18.59 0.60 -19.18
CA SER A 166 -19.53 1.58 -18.62
C SER A 166 -18.92 2.27 -17.41
N ASN A 167 -19.14 3.59 -17.27
CA ASN A 167 -18.70 4.34 -16.10
C ASN A 167 -19.31 3.78 -14.80
N GLU A 168 -20.52 3.23 -14.86
CA GLU A 168 -21.18 2.64 -13.68
C GLU A 168 -20.45 1.37 -13.21
N ASP A 169 -20.08 0.48 -14.14
CA ASP A 169 -19.36 -0.74 -13.79
C ASP A 169 -17.96 -0.44 -13.25
N ARG A 170 -17.28 0.58 -13.78
CA ARG A 170 -15.98 1.03 -13.25
C ARG A 170 -16.09 1.58 -11.85
N ALA A 171 -17.02 2.50 -11.60
CA ALA A 171 -17.22 3.09 -10.29
C ALA A 171 -17.58 2.02 -9.24
N GLU A 172 -18.45 1.06 -9.60
CA GLU A 172 -18.83 -0.02 -8.69
C GLU A 172 -17.68 -1.00 -8.43
N LEU A 173 -16.88 -1.33 -9.46
CA LEU A 173 -15.66 -2.12 -9.30
C LEU A 173 -14.66 -1.42 -8.39
N SER A 174 -14.36 -0.14 -8.63
CA SER A 174 -13.44 0.65 -7.81
C SER A 174 -13.87 0.66 -6.34
N GLN A 175 -15.16 0.86 -6.05
CA GLN A 175 -15.67 0.78 -4.68
C GLN A 175 -15.51 -0.61 -4.07
N TYR A 176 -15.73 -1.67 -4.85
CA TYR A 176 -15.52 -3.04 -4.40
C TYR A 176 -14.05 -3.32 -4.09
N LEU A 177 -13.13 -2.89 -4.96
CA LEU A 177 -11.68 -3.02 -4.76
C LEU A 177 -11.23 -2.26 -3.49
N LEU A 178 -11.67 -1.02 -3.32
CA LEU A 178 -11.35 -0.20 -2.15
C LEU A 178 -11.86 -0.86 -0.85
N SER A 179 -13.06 -1.41 -0.87
CA SER A 179 -13.60 -2.15 0.28
C SER A 179 -12.80 -3.40 0.59
N ALA A 180 -12.44 -4.19 -0.43
CA ALA A 180 -11.64 -5.40 -0.26
C ALA A 180 -10.23 -5.08 0.26
N LEU A 181 -9.55 -4.11 -0.35
CA LEU A 181 -8.21 -3.65 0.04
C LEU A 181 -8.21 -3.03 1.45
N SER A 182 -9.26 -2.29 1.82
CA SER A 182 -9.41 -1.81 3.20
C SER A 182 -9.66 -2.95 4.19
N LEU A 183 -10.38 -4.00 3.82
CA LEU A 183 -10.56 -5.19 4.67
C LEU A 183 -9.22 -5.91 4.87
N TYR A 184 -8.43 -6.06 3.81
CA TYR A 184 -7.07 -6.59 3.92
C TYR A 184 -6.25 -5.76 4.91
N GLY A 185 -6.11 -4.44 4.65
CA GLY A 185 -5.26 -3.57 5.44
C GLY A 185 -5.65 -3.47 6.92
N LYS A 186 -6.95 -3.52 7.26
CA LYS A 186 -7.45 -3.35 8.64
C LYS A 186 -7.62 -4.66 9.42
N CYS A 187 -7.82 -5.78 8.74
CA CYS A 187 -8.17 -7.04 9.40
C CYS A 187 -7.12 -8.11 9.18
N VAL A 188 -6.87 -8.45 7.93
CA VAL A 188 -6.09 -9.66 7.58
C VAL A 188 -4.61 -9.37 7.70
N GLY A 189 -4.17 -8.26 7.11
CA GLY A 189 -2.80 -7.79 7.19
C GLY A 189 -2.36 -7.38 8.59
N ASP A 190 -3.26 -7.20 9.56
CA ASP A 190 -2.91 -7.03 10.98
C ASP A 190 -2.80 -8.39 11.67
N THR A 191 -3.84 -9.22 11.53
CA THR A 191 -3.97 -10.51 12.24
C THR A 191 -2.83 -11.47 11.92
N TYR A 192 -2.46 -11.59 10.64
CA TYR A 192 -1.51 -12.62 10.20
C TYR A 192 -0.09 -12.10 9.99
N ARG A 193 0.16 -10.80 10.21
CA ARG A 193 1.42 -10.15 9.88
C ARG A 193 2.65 -10.81 10.47
N ASP A 194 2.54 -11.24 11.73
CA ASP A 194 3.64 -11.86 12.47
C ASP A 194 4.05 -13.23 11.89
N GLU A 195 3.15 -13.87 11.15
CA GLU A 195 3.33 -15.20 10.57
C GLU A 195 3.68 -15.17 9.08
N ILE A 196 3.09 -14.23 8.32
CA ILE A 196 3.24 -14.17 6.86
C ILE A 196 3.98 -12.92 6.33
N GLY A 197 4.25 -11.94 7.20
CA GLY A 197 4.92 -10.69 6.82
C GLY A 197 4.03 -9.66 6.13
N GLU A 198 4.66 -8.71 5.43
CA GLU A 198 3.98 -7.69 4.62
C GLU A 198 3.68 -8.24 3.23
N ALA A 199 2.45 -8.04 2.73
CA ALA A 199 2.13 -8.39 1.35
C ALA A 199 2.65 -7.35 0.36
N SER A 200 3.11 -7.82 -0.79
CA SER A 200 3.09 -7.05 -2.04
C SER A 200 1.83 -7.37 -2.83
N LEU A 201 1.32 -6.38 -3.56
CA LEU A 201 0.13 -6.52 -4.40
C LEU A 201 0.53 -6.59 -5.87
N GLU A 202 0.11 -7.65 -6.54
CA GLU A 202 0.24 -7.84 -7.98
C GLU A 202 -1.14 -7.94 -8.63
N TYR A 203 -1.20 -7.63 -9.93
CA TYR A 203 -2.44 -7.57 -10.68
C TYR A 203 -2.31 -8.40 -11.95
N THR A 204 -3.27 -9.28 -12.20
CA THR A 204 -3.35 -10.04 -13.45
C THR A 204 -4.69 -9.83 -14.12
N PHE A 205 -4.68 -9.58 -15.43
CA PHE A 205 -5.88 -9.58 -16.24
C PHE A 205 -5.86 -10.83 -17.12
N PHE A 206 -6.97 -11.55 -17.13
CA PHE A 206 -7.11 -12.74 -17.96
C PHE A 206 -8.53 -12.82 -18.51
N GLU A 207 -8.70 -13.64 -19.54
CA GLU A 207 -9.99 -13.92 -20.14
C GLU A 207 -10.30 -15.39 -19.91
N ASP A 208 -11.48 -15.67 -19.35
CA ASP A 208 -11.95 -17.03 -19.11
C ASP A 208 -13.38 -17.14 -19.63
N GLU A 209 -13.63 -18.14 -20.48
CA GLU A 209 -14.92 -18.37 -21.16
C GLU A 209 -15.53 -17.12 -21.85
N GLY A 210 -14.69 -16.17 -22.29
CA GLY A 210 -15.12 -14.91 -22.91
C GLY A 210 -15.45 -13.78 -21.93
N GLU A 211 -15.34 -14.04 -20.63
CA GLU A 211 -15.41 -13.02 -19.57
C GLU A 211 -14.02 -12.50 -19.24
N LYS A 212 -13.92 -11.18 -19.05
CA LYS A 212 -12.67 -10.54 -18.66
C LYS A 212 -12.61 -10.44 -17.14
N LEU A 213 -11.59 -11.06 -16.57
CA LEU A 213 -11.39 -11.21 -15.14
C LEU A 213 -10.15 -10.43 -14.68
N PHE A 214 -10.20 -10.07 -13.41
CA PHE A 214 -9.21 -9.28 -12.71
C PHE A 214 -8.77 -10.02 -11.45
N ASP A 215 -7.52 -10.48 -11.39
CA ASP A 215 -6.96 -11.11 -10.21
C ASP A 215 -6.10 -10.12 -9.42
N LEU A 216 -6.39 -10.02 -8.13
CA LEU A 216 -5.57 -9.33 -7.14
C LEU A 216 -4.78 -10.36 -6.35
N LYS A 217 -3.48 -10.41 -6.62
CA LYS A 217 -2.58 -11.38 -6.02
C LYS A 217 -1.77 -10.73 -4.90
N PHE A 218 -1.98 -11.20 -3.68
CA PHE A 218 -1.17 -10.87 -2.52
C PHE A 218 0.02 -11.82 -2.45
N THR A 219 1.22 -11.29 -2.61
CA THR A 219 2.46 -12.07 -2.52
C THR A 219 3.15 -11.82 -1.19
N PHE A 220 3.51 -12.90 -0.52
CA PHE A 220 4.11 -12.91 0.81
C PHE A 220 5.49 -13.54 0.74
N ASP A 221 6.46 -12.93 1.42
CA ASP A 221 7.77 -13.58 1.61
C ASP A 221 7.79 -14.39 2.91
N SER A 222 6.96 -15.43 2.95
CA SER A 222 6.88 -16.36 4.08
C SER A 222 6.88 -17.80 3.59
N GLU A 223 7.57 -18.66 4.33
CA GLU A 223 7.53 -20.12 4.15
C GLU A 223 6.35 -20.77 4.90
N ASN A 224 5.59 -20.00 5.69
CA ASN A 224 4.45 -20.49 6.45
C ASN A 224 3.19 -20.54 5.58
N GLU A 225 3.10 -21.55 4.71
CA GLU A 225 1.96 -21.75 3.81
C GLU A 225 0.63 -21.89 4.55
N ASP A 226 0.61 -22.55 5.72
CA ASP A 226 -0.61 -22.72 6.52
C ASP A 226 -1.20 -21.35 6.93
N ALA A 227 -0.36 -20.42 7.40
CA ALA A 227 -0.81 -19.09 7.78
C ALA A 227 -1.22 -18.23 6.56
N ILE A 228 -0.65 -18.49 5.38
CA ILE A 228 -1.08 -17.83 4.13
C ILE A 228 -2.48 -18.31 3.75
N PHE A 229 -2.74 -19.62 3.83
CA PHE A 229 -4.08 -20.17 3.59
C PHE A 229 -5.11 -19.68 4.60
N ASP A 230 -4.76 -19.63 5.89
CA ASP A 230 -5.65 -19.09 6.92
C ASP A 230 -5.98 -17.60 6.68
N ALA A 231 -4.99 -16.80 6.25
CA ALA A 231 -5.18 -15.41 5.90
C ALA A 231 -6.08 -15.23 4.67
N GLU A 232 -5.89 -16.08 3.65
CA GLU A 232 -6.73 -16.12 2.46
C GLU A 232 -8.18 -16.47 2.82
N ASP A 233 -8.41 -17.52 3.60
CA ASP A 233 -9.74 -17.96 4.02
C ASP A 233 -10.47 -16.88 4.84
N ASP A 234 -9.79 -16.23 5.79
CA ASP A 234 -10.37 -15.13 6.55
C ASP A 234 -10.68 -13.93 5.65
N PHE A 235 -9.78 -13.60 4.72
CA PHE A 235 -9.99 -12.54 3.75
C PHE A 235 -11.20 -12.81 2.86
N LEU A 236 -11.28 -13.97 2.22
CA LEU A 236 -12.38 -14.37 1.34
C LEU A 236 -13.71 -14.46 2.12
N SER A 237 -13.69 -14.92 3.36
CA SER A 237 -14.84 -14.91 4.27
C SER A 237 -15.35 -13.50 4.58
N LYS A 238 -14.48 -12.50 4.68
CA LYS A 238 -14.88 -11.10 4.88
C LYS A 238 -15.34 -10.45 3.57
N VAL A 239 -14.59 -10.61 2.49
CA VAL A 239 -14.90 -10.03 1.17
C VAL A 239 -16.21 -10.57 0.62
N SER A 240 -16.51 -11.86 0.82
CA SER A 240 -17.76 -12.46 0.36
C SER A 240 -19.03 -11.87 0.99
N LYS A 241 -18.91 -11.16 2.12
CA LYS A 241 -19.99 -10.46 2.83
C LYS A 241 -20.20 -9.02 2.35
N LEU A 242 -19.33 -8.50 1.49
CA LEU A 242 -19.50 -7.18 0.89
C LEU A 242 -20.74 -7.16 -0.03
N ASN A 243 -21.54 -6.10 0.09
CA ASN A 243 -22.83 -5.97 -0.60
C ASN A 243 -22.66 -5.25 -1.95
N TYR A 244 -22.17 -5.97 -2.95
CA TYR A 244 -21.98 -5.50 -4.34
C TYR A 244 -22.69 -6.42 -5.34
N LYS A 245 -22.97 -5.93 -6.56
CA LYS A 245 -23.62 -6.73 -7.60
C LYS A 245 -22.81 -8.01 -7.88
N PRO A 246 -23.46 -9.18 -8.05
CA PRO A 246 -22.78 -10.44 -8.37
C PRO A 246 -21.90 -10.35 -9.62
N SER A 247 -22.31 -9.58 -10.63
CA SER A 247 -21.57 -9.36 -11.88
C SER A 247 -20.24 -8.61 -11.69
N VAL A 248 -20.12 -7.80 -10.62
CA VAL A 248 -18.87 -7.13 -10.26
C VAL A 248 -17.99 -8.07 -9.45
N ARG A 249 -18.58 -8.77 -8.48
CA ARG A 249 -17.87 -9.73 -7.65
C ARG A 249 -17.27 -10.89 -8.43
N SER A 250 -17.99 -11.43 -9.42
CA SER A 250 -17.51 -12.56 -10.23
C SER A 250 -16.37 -12.19 -11.17
N ARG A 251 -16.10 -10.90 -11.37
CA ARG A 251 -15.02 -10.40 -12.23
C ARG A 251 -13.71 -10.22 -11.50
N VAL A 252 -13.72 -10.31 -10.18
CA VAL A 252 -12.53 -10.10 -9.36
C VAL A 252 -12.24 -11.38 -8.59
N SER A 253 -11.06 -11.93 -8.81
CA SER A 253 -10.49 -12.97 -7.97
C SER A 253 -9.43 -12.37 -7.06
N PHE A 254 -9.19 -13.06 -5.95
CA PHE A 254 -8.12 -12.74 -5.03
C PHE A 254 -7.33 -14.01 -4.79
N SER A 255 -6.01 -13.90 -4.79
CA SER A 255 -5.10 -15.02 -4.60
C SER A 255 -4.01 -14.64 -3.60
N PHE A 256 -3.59 -15.59 -2.78
CA PHE A 256 -2.54 -15.41 -1.77
C PHE A 256 -1.42 -16.41 -2.06
N ASP A 257 -0.20 -15.92 -2.27
CA ASP A 257 0.92 -16.75 -2.74
C ASP A 257 2.22 -16.47 -1.98
N SER A 258 3.05 -17.51 -1.83
CA SER A 258 4.40 -17.39 -1.27
C SER A 258 5.44 -17.12 -2.36
N THR A 259 6.36 -16.19 -2.10
CA THR A 259 7.56 -15.98 -2.94
C THR A 259 8.72 -16.89 -2.57
N ALA A 260 8.68 -17.56 -1.42
CA ALA A 260 9.77 -18.40 -0.92
C ALA A 260 9.95 -19.71 -1.72
N GLY A 261 8.90 -20.17 -2.41
CA GLY A 261 8.92 -21.41 -3.22
C GLY A 261 9.53 -21.29 -4.62
N ALA A 262 9.71 -20.08 -5.17
CA ALA A 262 10.13 -19.90 -6.58
C ALA A 262 11.63 -20.11 -6.85
N GLY A 263 12.41 -20.52 -5.84
CA GLY A 263 13.87 -20.57 -5.88
C GLY A 263 14.52 -21.92 -6.25
N ASN A 264 13.78 -23.02 -6.40
CA ASN A 264 14.37 -24.36 -6.47
C ASN A 264 13.91 -25.25 -7.64
N ASP A 265 13.59 -24.67 -8.79
CA ASP A 265 13.52 -25.43 -10.05
C ASP A 265 14.51 -24.88 -11.08
N LYS A 266 15.77 -25.32 -10.98
CA LYS A 266 16.76 -25.35 -12.06
C LYS A 266 17.58 -26.63 -12.02
#